data_AF-A0A355F9J1-F1
#
_entry.id   AF-A0A355F9J1-F1
#
_cell.length_a   1.000
_cell.length_b   1.000
_cell.length_c   1.000
_cell.angle_alpha   90.00
_cell.angle_beta   90.00
_cell.angle_gamma   90.00
#
_symmetry.space_group_name_H-M   'P 1'
#
loop_
_entity.id
_entity.type
_entity.pdbx_description
1 polymer ?
#
loop_
_entity_poly.entity_id
_entity_poly.type
_entity_poly.pdbx_seq_one_letter_code
_entity_poly.pdbx_strand_id
1 'polypeptide(L)'
;ELIGRGGSVLPDPADDSAVYAWVERALQEAGTLPERGHENVLRGLIEVFLVQFEMQSHYRPSGPLGVPVTLLHAAEGGMAGDRLQEVLAVYARVVEAVRPVAVPGGHFSMLSGANAAQLAETLLEVIP
;
A
#
# COMPACT_ATOMS: atom_id res chain seq x y z
N GLU A 1 13.62 -23.23 -6.40
CA GLU A 1 12.57 -23.72 -7.31
C GLU A 1 11.34 -24.12 -6.51
N LEU A 2 10.22 -23.48 -6.81
CA LEU A 2 8.86 -23.99 -6.61
C LEU A 2 8.06 -23.39 -7.77
N ILE A 3 8.04 -24.13 -8.87
CA ILE A 3 7.40 -23.77 -10.14
C ILE A 3 5.90 -24.06 -10.04
N GLY A 4 5.09 -23.11 -10.53
CA GLY A 4 3.96 -23.39 -11.41
C GLY A 4 2.72 -24.07 -10.83
N ARG A 5 1.62 -23.32 -10.87
CA ARG A 5 0.32 -23.77 -11.36
C ARG A 5 -0.51 -22.53 -11.67
N GLY A 6 -0.86 -22.35 -12.94
CA GLY A 6 -1.86 -21.38 -13.38
C GLY A 6 -3.25 -21.80 -12.90
N GLY A 7 -3.50 -21.57 -11.62
CA GLY A 7 -4.83 -21.54 -11.03
C GLY A 7 -5.08 -20.12 -10.56
N SER A 8 -6.29 -19.60 -10.81
CA SER A 8 -6.78 -18.37 -10.20
C SER A 8 -6.40 -18.35 -8.71
N VAL A 9 -5.62 -17.34 -8.29
CA VAL A 9 -5.32 -17.06 -6.87
C VAL A 9 -6.52 -16.42 -6.17
N LEU A 10 -7.66 -16.31 -6.86
CA LEU A 10 -8.91 -15.87 -6.25
C LEU A 10 -9.49 -17.03 -5.44
N PRO A 11 -9.82 -16.80 -4.15
CA PRO A 11 -10.48 -17.79 -3.31
C PRO A 11 -11.77 -18.34 -3.94
N ASP A 12 -12.11 -19.59 -3.62
CA ASP A 12 -13.39 -20.19 -3.98
C ASP A 12 -14.52 -19.50 -3.17
N PRO A 13 -15.50 -18.84 -3.82
CA PRO A 13 -16.53 -18.05 -3.14
C PRO A 13 -17.44 -18.85 -2.19
N ALA A 14 -17.42 -20.19 -2.24
CA ALA A 14 -18.24 -21.03 -1.36
C ALA A 14 -17.67 -21.19 0.06
N ASP A 15 -16.37 -21.07 0.27
CA ASP A 15 -15.70 -21.23 1.58
C ASP A 15 -15.53 -19.89 2.34
N ASP A 16 -15.81 -18.79 1.64
CA ASP A 16 -15.41 -17.44 2.04
C ASP A 16 -16.53 -16.58 2.62
N SER A 17 -17.79 -17.02 2.57
CA SER A 17 -18.96 -16.21 2.97
C SER A 17 -18.87 -15.65 4.40
N ALA A 18 -18.31 -16.42 5.34
CA ALA A 18 -18.11 -15.99 6.72
C ALA A 18 -17.02 -14.91 6.84
N VAL A 19 -15.96 -14.99 6.04
CA VAL A 19 -14.87 -14.00 6.01
C VAL A 19 -15.39 -12.69 5.41
N TYR A 20 -16.13 -12.77 4.30
CA TYR A 20 -16.73 -11.59 3.67
C TYR A 20 -17.70 -10.89 4.63
N ALA A 21 -18.59 -11.62 5.30
CA ALA A 21 -19.53 -11.06 6.27
C ALA A 21 -18.82 -10.43 7.49
N TRP A 22 -17.68 -11.00 7.91
CA TRP A 22 -16.86 -10.41 8.97
C TRP A 22 -16.18 -9.11 8.53
N VAL A 23 -15.57 -9.08 7.34
CA VAL A 23 -14.95 -7.88 6.77
C VAL A 23 -15.98 -6.78 6.54
N GLU A 24 -17.14 -7.13 5.98
CA GLU A 24 -18.24 -6.18 5.74
C GLU A 24 -18.63 -5.47 7.04
N ARG A 25 -18.86 -6.25 8.10
CA ARG A 25 -19.25 -5.73 9.41
C ARG A 25 -18.17 -4.83 10.00
N ALA A 26 -16.91 -5.25 9.97
CA ALA A 26 -15.81 -4.46 10.49
C ALA A 26 -15.67 -3.11 9.76
N LEU A 27 -15.87 -3.09 8.44
CA LEU A 27 -15.82 -1.87 7.64
C LEU A 27 -17.04 -0.96 7.89
N GLN A 28 -18.22 -1.53 8.11
CA GLN A 28 -19.42 -0.77 8.50
C GLN A 28 -19.27 -0.16 9.90
N GLU A 29 -18.79 -0.93 10.88
CA GLU A 29 -18.52 -0.46 12.24
C GLU A 29 -17.46 0.66 12.26
N ALA A 30 -16.48 0.61 11.36
CA ALA A 30 -15.49 1.66 11.16
C ALA A 30 -16.02 2.90 10.39
N GLY A 31 -17.26 2.85 9.88
CA GLY A 31 -17.85 3.92 9.06
C GLY A 31 -17.23 4.04 7.66
N THR A 32 -16.45 3.04 7.23
CA THR A 32 -15.75 3.02 5.93
C THR A 32 -16.62 2.43 4.82
N LEU A 33 -17.60 1.60 5.18
CA LEU A 33 -18.61 1.04 4.27
C LEU A 33 -20.03 1.46 4.70
N PRO A 34 -20.92 1.90 3.78
CA PRO A 34 -22.30 2.24 4.12
C PRO A 34 -23.13 1.04 4.60
N GLU A 35 -24.11 1.27 5.47
CA GLU A 35 -24.93 0.23 6.12
C GLU A 35 -25.88 -0.55 5.18
N ARG A 36 -26.15 -0.08 3.94
CA ARG A 36 -27.12 -0.72 3.03
C ARG A 36 -26.69 -0.68 1.56
N GLY A 37 -26.99 -1.75 0.83
CA GLY A 37 -27.15 -1.75 -0.63
C GLY A 37 -25.97 -2.22 -1.49
N HIS A 38 -24.97 -2.91 -0.93
CA HIS A 38 -23.63 -2.91 -1.54
C HIS A 38 -22.80 -4.20 -1.44
N GLU A 39 -23.39 -5.40 -1.38
CA GLU A 39 -22.61 -6.66 -1.48
C GLU A 39 -21.66 -6.66 -2.71
N ASN A 40 -22.10 -6.07 -3.82
CA ASN A 40 -21.29 -5.90 -5.03
C ASN A 40 -20.13 -4.91 -4.87
N VAL A 41 -20.21 -3.94 -3.96
CA VAL A 41 -19.14 -2.96 -3.72
C VAL A 41 -18.02 -3.61 -2.91
N LEU A 42 -18.34 -4.32 -1.82
CA LEU A 42 -17.32 -5.03 -1.04
C LEU A 42 -16.61 -6.07 -1.91
N ARG A 43 -17.39 -6.84 -2.68
CA ARG A 43 -16.84 -7.79 -3.65
C ARG A 43 -15.91 -7.10 -4.65
N GLY A 44 -16.35 -5.98 -5.25
CA GLY A 44 -15.52 -5.21 -6.18
C GLY A 44 -14.25 -4.64 -5.55
N LEU A 45 -14.30 -4.17 -4.29
CA LEU A 45 -13.12 -3.69 -3.56
C LEU A 45 -12.12 -4.83 -3.31
N ILE A 46 -12.61 -6.01 -2.94
CA ILE A 46 -11.77 -7.20 -2.74
C ILE A 46 -11.16 -7.66 -4.06
N GLU A 47 -11.94 -7.71 -5.15
CA GLU A 47 -11.43 -8.04 -6.48
C GLU A 47 -10.33 -7.07 -6.93
N VAL A 48 -10.54 -5.76 -6.78
CA VAL A 48 -9.52 -4.76 -7.11
C VAL A 48 -8.27 -4.95 -6.25
N PHE A 49 -8.41 -5.19 -4.94
CA PHE A 49 -7.28 -5.44 -4.06
C PHE A 49 -6.47 -6.68 -4.50
N LEU A 50 -7.14 -7.80 -4.79
CA LEU A 50 -6.47 -9.04 -5.21
C LEU A 50 -5.75 -8.86 -6.55
N VAL A 51 -6.37 -8.20 -7.51
CA VAL A 51 -5.75 -7.90 -8.81
C VAL A 51 -4.53 -6.99 -8.63
N GLN A 52 -4.62 -5.92 -7.83
CA GLN A 52 -3.50 -5.03 -7.56
C GLN A 52 -2.35 -5.76 -6.85
N PHE A 53 -2.67 -6.65 -5.90
CA PHE A 53 -1.69 -7.47 -5.20
C PHE A 53 -0.97 -8.44 -6.15
N GLU A 54 -1.70 -9.14 -7.03
CA GLU A 54 -1.13 -10.01 -8.05
C GLU A 54 -0.22 -9.22 -8.98
N MET A 55 -0.69 -8.09 -9.52
CA MET A 55 0.09 -7.19 -10.38
C MET A 55 1.38 -6.73 -9.69
N GLN A 56 1.30 -6.33 -8.43
CA GLN A 56 2.46 -5.90 -7.65
C GLN A 56 3.49 -7.03 -7.48
N SER A 57 3.05 -8.27 -7.25
CA SER A 57 3.95 -9.42 -7.07
C SER A 57 4.79 -9.72 -8.34
N HIS A 58 4.21 -9.47 -9.51
CA HIS A 58 4.81 -9.69 -10.82
C HIS A 58 5.54 -8.46 -11.37
N TYR A 59 5.29 -7.27 -10.82
CA TYR A 59 5.89 -6.03 -11.30
C TYR A 59 7.41 -6.07 -11.22
N ARG A 60 8.06 -5.81 -12.35
CA ARG A 60 9.50 -5.56 -12.46
C ARG A 60 9.71 -4.31 -13.30
N PRO A 61 10.47 -3.31 -12.81
CA PRO A 61 10.85 -2.17 -13.65
C PRO A 61 11.54 -2.68 -14.92
N SER A 62 11.20 -2.09 -16.06
CA SER A 62 11.80 -2.45 -17.37
C SER A 62 13.28 -2.09 -17.47
N GLY A 63 13.78 -1.28 -16.54
CA GLY A 63 15.16 -0.86 -16.42
C GLY A 63 15.35 0.10 -15.25
N PRO A 64 16.59 0.59 -15.05
CA PRO A 64 16.86 1.62 -14.06
C PRO A 64 16.19 2.94 -14.44
N LEU A 65 15.70 3.64 -13.41
CA LEU A 65 15.15 4.96 -13.46
C LEU A 65 16.29 5.97 -13.28
N GLY A 66 16.68 6.64 -14.37
CA GLY A 66 17.70 7.69 -14.39
C GLY A 66 17.19 9.06 -13.94
N VAL A 67 16.28 9.09 -12.96
CA VAL A 67 15.82 10.33 -12.33
C VAL A 67 15.90 10.19 -10.81
N PRO A 68 16.19 11.28 -10.08
CA PRO A 68 16.19 11.26 -8.62
C PRO A 68 14.77 11.02 -8.09
N VAL A 69 14.67 10.24 -7.00
CA VAL A 69 13.41 9.99 -6.30
C VAL A 69 13.50 10.51 -4.87
N THR A 70 12.49 11.26 -4.45
CA THR A 70 12.28 11.56 -3.03
C THR A 70 11.41 10.46 -2.43
N LEU A 71 11.93 9.77 -1.41
CA LEU A 71 11.20 8.77 -0.65
C LEU A 71 10.67 9.41 0.64
N LEU A 72 9.39 9.77 0.66
CA LEU A 72 8.70 10.12 1.89
C LEU A 72 8.46 8.84 2.70
N HIS A 73 9.01 8.77 3.91
CA HIS A 73 8.82 7.61 4.78
C HIS A 73 8.26 8.02 6.12
N ALA A 74 7.44 7.17 6.71
CA ALA A 74 6.95 7.35 8.07
C ALA A 74 8.13 7.46 9.06
N ALA A 75 8.05 8.43 9.97
CA ALA A 75 9.00 8.60 11.06
C ALA A 75 8.82 7.51 12.14
N GLU A 76 7.62 6.94 12.24
CA GLU A 76 7.27 5.93 13.24
C GLU A 76 6.99 4.56 12.60
N GLY A 77 7.35 3.49 13.31
CA GLY A 77 6.96 2.11 12.99
C GLY A 77 7.86 1.36 11.99
N GLY A 78 7.59 0.06 11.86
CA GLY A 78 8.52 -0.90 11.24
C GLY A 78 8.44 -1.10 9.73
N MET A 79 7.53 -0.43 9.00
CA MET A 79 7.41 -0.59 7.54
C MET A 79 8.51 0.12 6.77
N ALA A 80 8.95 1.28 7.27
CA ALA A 80 10.08 2.02 6.70
C ALA A 80 10.95 2.69 7.78
N GLY A 81 10.38 3.15 8.90
CA GLY A 81 11.13 3.82 9.98
C GLY A 81 12.30 2.96 10.48
N ASP A 82 12.00 1.79 11.05
CA ASP A 82 13.04 0.90 11.61
C ASP A 82 13.85 0.13 10.54
N ARG A 83 13.35 0.09 9.30
CA ARG A 83 13.91 -0.71 8.18
C ARG A 83 14.41 0.16 7.03
N LEU A 84 14.66 1.45 7.26
CA LEU A 84 14.93 2.43 6.20
C LEU A 84 16.09 2.00 5.31
N GLN A 85 17.16 1.47 5.90
CA GLN A 85 18.34 1.03 5.14
C GLN A 85 18.03 -0.15 4.21
N GLU A 86 17.19 -1.09 4.63
CA GLU A 86 16.75 -2.20 3.79
C GLU A 86 15.90 -1.69 2.62
N VAL A 87 15.00 -0.74 2.87
CA VAL A 87 14.17 -0.11 1.84
C VAL A 87 15.04 0.64 0.83
N LEU A 88 15.98 1.48 1.30
CA LEU A 88 16.90 2.21 0.43
C LEU A 88 17.76 1.26 -0.43
N ALA A 89 18.20 0.13 0.13
CA ALA A 89 18.95 -0.88 -0.61
C ALA A 89 18.11 -1.55 -1.72
N VAL A 90 16.79 -1.64 -1.57
CA VAL A 90 15.89 -2.11 -2.64
C VAL A 90 15.77 -1.05 -3.74
N TYR A 91 15.55 0.22 -3.39
CA TYR A 91 15.43 1.29 -4.37
C TYR A 91 16.73 1.54 -5.15
N ALA A 92 17.90 1.44 -4.50
CA ALA A 92 19.20 1.62 -5.13
C ALA A 92 19.48 0.63 -6.27
N ARG A 93 18.70 -0.46 -6.39
CA ARG A 93 18.80 -1.40 -7.52
C ARG A 93 18.21 -0.85 -8.82
N VAL A 94 17.33 0.14 -8.71
CA VAL A 94 16.50 0.60 -9.82
C VAL A 94 16.43 2.13 -9.93
N VAL A 95 16.93 2.90 -8.97
CA VAL A 95 16.92 4.37 -9.02
C VAL A 95 18.35 4.89 -8.91
N GLU A 96 18.69 5.92 -9.69
CA GLU A 96 20.00 6.58 -9.65
C GLU A 96 20.33 7.18 -8.28
N ALA A 97 19.39 7.91 -7.69
CA ALA A 97 19.54 8.53 -6.38
C ALA A 97 18.20 8.57 -5.63
N VAL A 98 18.25 8.28 -4.33
CA VAL A 98 17.09 8.35 -3.44
C VAL A 98 17.37 9.35 -2.32
N ARG A 99 16.52 10.36 -2.17
CA ARG A 99 16.51 11.29 -1.04
C ARG A 99 15.44 10.83 -0.05
N PRO A 100 15.79 10.17 1.06
CA PRO A 100 14.82 9.85 2.11
C PRO A 100 14.43 11.10 2.89
N VAL A 101 13.13 11.26 3.15
CA VAL A 101 12.60 12.34 4.00
C VAL A 101 11.57 11.74 4.93
N ALA A 102 11.80 11.88 6.23
CA ALA A 102 10.88 11.41 7.25
C ALA A 102 9.66 12.34 7.33
N VAL A 103 8.47 11.77 7.46
CA VAL A 103 7.23 12.50 7.70
C VAL A 103 6.55 12.00 8.98
N PRO A 104 5.79 12.85 9.70
CA PRO A 104 5.18 12.50 10.97
C PRO A 104 4.23 11.32 10.90
N GLY A 105 4.15 10.56 11.99
CA GLY A 105 3.27 9.42 12.15
C GLY A 105 3.81 8.12 11.52
N GLY A 106 2.94 7.12 11.50
CA GLY A 106 3.18 5.79 10.95
C GLY A 106 2.63 5.65 9.53
N HIS A 107 2.86 4.50 8.90
CA HIS A 107 2.43 4.24 7.52
C HIS A 107 0.93 4.51 7.27
N PHE A 108 0.07 4.20 8.26
CA PHE A 108 -1.37 4.43 8.15
C PHE A 108 -1.83 5.81 8.62
N SER A 109 -0.98 6.59 9.30
CA SER A 109 -1.36 7.88 9.88
C SER A 109 -0.63 9.08 9.27
N MET A 110 0.41 8.88 8.46
CA MET A 110 1.16 9.97 7.81
C MET A 110 0.32 10.85 6.89
N LEU A 111 -0.78 10.32 6.34
CA LEU A 111 -1.73 11.09 5.51
C LEU A 111 -2.97 11.59 6.29
N SER A 112 -3.01 11.39 7.60
CA SER A 112 -4.15 11.80 8.42
C SER A 112 -4.27 13.32 8.53
N GLY A 113 -5.46 13.82 8.84
CA GLY A 113 -5.70 15.25 9.05
C GLY A 113 -4.80 15.87 10.13
N ALA A 114 -4.39 15.09 11.14
CA ALA A 114 -3.47 15.54 12.18
C ALA A 114 -2.06 15.85 11.65
N ASN A 115 -1.62 15.15 10.59
CA ASN A 115 -0.29 15.29 10.00
C ASN A 115 -0.29 16.10 8.69
N ALA A 116 -1.47 16.42 8.14
CA ALA A 116 -1.62 16.99 6.80
C ALA A 116 -0.87 18.32 6.59
N ALA A 117 -0.91 19.23 7.57
CA ALA A 117 -0.22 20.52 7.48
C ALA A 117 1.30 20.33 7.38
N GLN A 118 1.88 19.52 8.28
CA GLN A 118 3.31 19.26 8.30
C GLN A 118 3.78 18.44 7.08
N LEU A 119 2.95 17.51 6.59
CA LEU A 119 3.20 16.82 5.33
C LEU A 119 3.23 17.80 4.15
N ALA A 120 2.31 18.76 4.10
CA ALA A 120 2.27 19.76 3.03
C ALA A 120 3.50 20.67 3.05
N GLU A 121 3.93 21.12 4.24
CA GLU A 121 5.18 21.87 4.41
C GLU A 121 6.39 21.06 3.90
N THR A 122 6.47 19.79 4.30
CA THR A 122 7.55 18.90 3.86
C THR A 122 7.54 18.73 2.33
N LEU A 123 6.37 18.61 1.72
CA LEU A 123 6.22 18.51 0.26
C LEU A 123 6.72 19.77 -0.45
N LEU A 124 6.41 20.96 0.07
CA LEU A 124 6.86 22.24 -0.50
C LEU A 124 8.39 22.43 -0.42
N GLU A 125 9.06 21.79 0.55
CA GLU A 125 10.51 21.85 0.68
C GLU A 125 11.26 20.87 -0.24
N VAL A 126 10.60 19.79 -0.67
CA VAL A 126 11.25 18.67 -1.38
C VAL A 126 10.87 18.58 -2.85
N ILE A 127 9.74 19.18 -3.25
CA ILE A 127 9.33 19.30 -4.65
C ILE A 127 9.82 20.65 -5.18
N PRO A 128 10.74 20.67 -6.17
CA PRO A 128 11.25 21.90 -6.76
C PRO A 128 10.22 22.66 -7.61
#